data_AF-A0A925U0S3-F1
#
_entry.id   AF-A0A925U0S3-F1
#
_cell.length_a   1.000
_cell.length_b   1.000
_cell.length_c   1.000
_cell.angle_alpha   90.00
_cell.angle_beta   90.00
_cell.angle_gamma   90.00
#
_symmetry.space_group_name_H-M   'P 1'
#
loop_
_entity.id
_entity.type
_entity.pdbx_description
1 polymer ?
#
loop_
_entity_poly.entity_id
_entity_poly.type
_entity_poly.pdbx_seq_one_letter_code
_entity_poly.pdbx_strand_id
1 'polypeptide(L)'
;MKKLLIVFAIIGIFTSCSSGGKKSSWKESDKNDFSVECVSGATASMGEEDAKKYCDCMLTKIMDKYPKAEEVGSINMDEMTKMAEDCVK
;
A
#
# COMPACT_ATOMS: atom_id res chain seq x y z
N MET A 1 -47.89 -25.37 -20.31
CA MET A 1 -48.76 -25.67 -19.14
C MET A 1 -48.01 -26.59 -18.19
N LYS A 2 -48.21 -26.34 -16.88
CA LYS A 2 -47.59 -26.96 -15.69
C LYS A 2 -46.32 -26.23 -15.24
N LYS A 3 -46.46 -25.16 -14.43
CA LYS A 3 -46.68 -25.17 -12.95
C LYS A 3 -45.45 -25.78 -12.26
N LEU A 4 -44.86 -25.24 -11.20
CA LEU A 4 -45.24 -24.20 -10.27
C LEU A 4 -43.96 -23.83 -9.48
N LEU A 5 -43.84 -22.55 -9.13
CA LEU A 5 -43.26 -21.96 -7.92
C LEU A 5 -42.81 -22.96 -6.83
N ILE A 6 -41.54 -22.89 -6.41
CA ILE A 6 -41.14 -23.07 -5.00
C ILE A 6 -40.08 -22.04 -4.64
N VAL A 7 -40.44 -21.22 -3.65
CA VAL A 7 -39.63 -20.29 -2.88
C VAL A 7 -38.77 -21.07 -1.88
N PHE A 8 -37.46 -20.81 -1.85
CA PHE A 8 -36.58 -20.93 -0.69
C PHE A 8 -35.58 -19.77 -0.86
N ALA A 9 -35.76 -18.61 -0.24
CA ALA A 9 -35.58 -18.36 1.18
C ALA A 9 -34.25 -18.93 1.70
N ILE A 10 -33.34 -18.00 2.04
CA ILE A 10 -32.38 -18.06 3.16
C ILE A 10 -30.93 -18.42 2.80
N ILE A 11 -30.08 -17.39 2.96
CA ILE A 11 -28.65 -17.40 3.32
C ILE A 11 -27.66 -17.86 2.24
N GLY A 12 -27.23 -16.88 1.43
CA GLY A 12 -25.93 -16.89 0.76
C GLY A 12 -25.06 -15.81 1.39
N ILE A 13 -24.23 -16.21 2.34
CA ILE A 13 -23.23 -15.39 3.02
C ILE A 13 -22.31 -14.81 1.95
N PHE A 14 -22.31 -13.49 1.75
CA PHE A 14 -21.23 -12.83 1.01
C PHE A 14 -19.99 -12.80 1.92
N THR A 15 -19.32 -13.94 2.06
CA THR A 15 -17.90 -13.99 2.40
C THR A 15 -17.13 -13.40 1.21
N SER A 16 -16.80 -12.12 1.28
CA SER A 16 -15.75 -11.57 0.43
C SER A 16 -15.05 -10.42 1.14
N CYS A 17 -13.92 -10.77 1.76
CA CYS A 17 -12.68 -10.01 1.74
C CYS A 17 -11.63 -10.80 2.55
N SER A 18 -11.25 -11.97 2.05
CA SER A 18 -9.91 -12.51 2.34
C SER A 18 -8.97 -12.01 1.26
N SER A 19 -8.75 -10.70 1.22
CA SER A 19 -7.56 -10.15 0.57
C SER A 19 -6.40 -10.43 1.52
N GLY A 20 -5.84 -11.63 1.41
CA GLY A 20 -4.64 -12.08 2.10
C GLY A 20 -3.37 -11.41 1.57
N GLY A 21 -3.41 -10.11 1.30
CA GLY A 21 -2.20 -9.30 1.25
C GLY A 21 -1.70 -9.14 2.69
N LYS A 22 -0.38 -9.18 2.91
CA LYS A 22 0.20 -8.75 4.19
C LYS A 22 -0.39 -7.37 4.50
N LYS A 23 -1.30 -7.28 5.46
CA LYS A 23 -1.79 -6.00 5.94
C LYS A 23 -0.65 -5.39 6.73
N SER A 24 0.06 -4.46 6.09
CA SER A 24 0.88 -3.50 6.81
C SER A 24 0.03 -2.87 7.92
N SER A 25 0.60 -2.81 9.13
CA SER A 25 -0.04 -2.23 10.32
C SER A 25 0.09 -0.72 10.41
N TRP A 26 0.62 -0.10 9.35
CA TRP A 26 0.74 1.35 9.24
C TRP A 26 -0.62 2.04 9.30
N LYS A 27 -0.70 3.11 10.10
CA LYS A 27 -1.86 3.98 10.10
C LYS A 27 -1.86 4.81 8.83
N GLU A 28 -3.06 5.25 8.44
CA GLU A 28 -3.20 6.11 7.27
C GLU A 28 -2.50 7.46 7.46
N SER A 29 -2.42 7.96 8.70
CA SER A 29 -1.60 9.14 9.03
C SER A 29 -0.13 8.92 8.70
N ASP A 30 0.44 7.78 9.09
CA ASP A 30 1.87 7.50 8.93
C ASP A 30 2.24 7.39 7.45
N LYS A 31 1.34 6.80 6.64
CA LYS A 31 1.48 6.75 5.18
C LYS A 31 1.41 8.13 4.56
N ASN A 32 0.42 8.94 4.96
CA ASN A 32 0.25 10.29 4.45
C ASN A 32 1.44 11.18 4.79
N ASP A 33 1.93 11.12 6.03
CA ASP A 33 3.08 11.89 6.47
C ASP A 33 4.33 11.52 5.67
N PHE A 34 4.58 10.21 5.48
CA PHE A 34 5.65 9.73 4.60
C PHE A 34 5.50 10.28 3.17
N SER A 35 4.32 10.15 2.56
CA SER A 35 4.09 10.60 1.18
C SER A 35 4.27 12.11 1.04
N VAL A 36 3.80 12.91 1.99
CA VAL A 36 3.94 14.37 1.96
C VAL A 36 5.41 14.77 2.07
N GLU A 37 6.14 14.22 3.03
CA GLU A 37 7.56 14.53 3.23
C GLU A 37 8.41 14.08 2.04
N CYS A 38 8.17 12.86 1.55
CA CYS A 38 8.89 12.31 0.40
C CYS A 38 8.63 13.14 -0.86
N VAL A 39 7.37 13.46 -1.19
CA VAL A 39 7.04 14.21 -2.40
C VAL A 39 7.62 15.62 -2.30
N SER A 40 7.50 16.27 -1.15
CA SER A 40 8.09 17.60 -0.91
C SER A 40 9.61 17.60 -1.15
N GLY A 41 10.32 16.58 -0.65
CA GLY A 41 11.77 16.43 -0.84
C GLY A 41 12.21 16.04 -2.26
N ALA A 42 11.41 15.23 -2.95
CA ALA A 42 11.75 14.70 -4.28
C ALA A 42 11.35 15.62 -5.43
N THR A 43 10.32 16.47 -5.23
CA THR A 43 9.76 17.33 -6.30
C THR A 43 10.81 18.23 -6.94
N ALA A 44 11.75 18.77 -6.16
CA ALA A 44 12.81 19.64 -6.68
C ALA A 44 13.74 18.93 -7.68
N SER A 45 13.91 17.62 -7.55
CA SER A 45 14.83 16.81 -8.38
C SER A 45 14.12 16.12 -9.54
N MET A 46 12.85 15.74 -9.37
CA MET A 46 12.14 14.84 -10.29
C MET A 46 10.90 15.49 -10.92
N GLY A 47 10.39 16.59 -10.37
CA GLY A 47 9.08 17.13 -10.69
C GLY A 47 7.97 16.45 -9.89
N GLU A 48 6.81 17.10 -9.79
CA GLU A 48 5.73 16.68 -8.87
C GLU A 48 5.14 15.30 -9.22
N GLU A 49 4.89 15.03 -10.51
CA GLU A 49 4.27 13.77 -10.94
C GLU A 49 5.20 12.58 -10.70
N ASP A 50 6.47 12.71 -11.06
CA ASP A 50 7.45 11.64 -10.87
C ASP A 50 7.85 11.48 -9.41
N ALA A 51 7.86 12.56 -8.62
CA ALA A 51 8.00 12.49 -7.17
C ALA A 51 6.86 11.68 -6.53
N LYS A 52 5.60 11.87 -6.95
CA LYS A 52 4.47 11.07 -6.45
C LYS A 52 4.65 9.59 -6.77
N LYS A 53 4.96 9.23 -8.01
CA LYS A 53 5.21 7.84 -8.43
C LYS A 53 6.35 7.20 -7.64
N TYR A 54 7.46 7.93 -7.50
CA TYR A 54 8.63 7.49 -6.74
C TYR A 54 8.28 7.23 -5.27
N CYS A 55 7.59 8.18 -4.61
CA CYS A 55 7.23 8.08 -3.21
C CYS A 55 6.20 6.98 -2.93
N ASP A 56 5.24 6.76 -3.83
CA ASP A 56 4.29 5.66 -3.73
C ASP A 56 4.99 4.30 -3.85
N CYS A 57 5.98 4.20 -4.75
CA CYS A 57 6.83 3.01 -4.88
C CYS A 57 7.64 2.75 -3.61
N MET A 58 8.28 3.79 -3.06
CA MET A 58 9.07 3.69 -1.84
C MET A 58 8.22 3.27 -0.65
N LEU A 59 7.07 3.91 -0.45
CA LEU A 59 6.14 3.59 0.63
C LEU A 59 5.70 2.11 0.56
N THR A 60 5.37 1.63 -0.64
CA THR A 60 4.98 0.24 -0.86
C THR A 60 6.09 -0.73 -0.47
N LYS A 61 7.32 -0.51 -0.94
CA LYS A 61 8.47 -1.38 -0.62
C LYS A 61 8.82 -1.36 0.86
N ILE A 62 8.75 -0.20 1.50
CA ILE A 62 8.98 -0.05 2.93
C ILE A 62 7.91 -0.83 3.71
N MET A 63 6.63 -0.62 3.41
CA MET A 63 5.53 -1.31 4.11
C MET A 63 5.56 -2.83 3.96
N ASP A 64 6.01 -3.34 2.80
CA ASP A 64 6.13 -4.78 2.55
C ASP A 64 7.24 -5.44 3.38
N LYS A 65 8.30 -4.69 3.66
CA LYS A 65 9.49 -5.17 4.38
C LYS A 65 9.46 -4.84 5.87
N TYR A 66 8.81 -3.74 6.24
CA TYR A 66 8.66 -3.18 7.58
C TYR A 66 7.17 -2.96 7.87
N PRO A 67 6.45 -4.02 8.28
CA PRO A 67 4.99 -3.96 8.45
C PRO A 67 4.54 -3.01 9.56
N LYS A 68 5.46 -2.51 10.40
CA LYS A 68 5.21 -1.54 11.47
C LYS A 68 5.96 -0.25 11.19
N ALA A 69 5.29 0.89 11.32
CA ALA A 69 5.89 2.20 11.05
C ALA A 69 7.05 2.52 12.00
N GLU A 70 7.05 1.96 13.21
CA GLU A 70 8.14 2.15 14.18
C GLU A 70 9.45 1.46 13.75
N GLU A 71 9.40 0.51 12.81
CA GLU A 71 10.57 -0.23 12.32
C GLU A 71 11.36 0.55 11.25
N VAL A 72 10.79 1.62 10.69
CA VAL A 72 11.36 2.39 9.57
C VAL A 72 12.68 3.06 9.95
N GLY A 73 12.85 3.42 11.23
CA GLY A 73 14.12 3.94 11.75
C GLY A 73 15.26 2.91 11.77
N SER A 74 14.97 1.62 11.55
CA SER A 74 15.96 0.54 11.48
C SER A 74 16.43 0.24 10.06
N ILE A 75 15.90 0.94 9.05
CA ILE A 75 16.33 0.78 7.66
C ILE A 75 17.78 1.26 7.55
N ASN A 76 18.68 0.38 7.13
CA ASN A 76 20.04 0.79 6.80
C ASN A 76 20.10 1.45 5.41
N MET A 77 21.17 2.23 5.18
CA MET A 77 21.36 2.98 3.94
C MET A 77 21.38 2.06 2.71
N ASP A 78 22.03 0.90 2.78
CA ASP A 78 22.11 -0.03 1.63
C ASP A 78 20.73 -0.53 1.18
N GLU A 79 19.85 -0.83 2.13
CA GLU A 79 18.48 -1.24 1.84
C GLU A 79 17.64 -0.08 1.30
N MET A 80 17.79 1.12 1.87
CA MET A 80 17.13 2.31 1.38
C MET A 80 17.55 2.63 -0.06
N THR A 81 18.85 2.58 -0.36
CA THR A 81 19.38 2.80 -1.70
C THR A 81 18.85 1.77 -2.69
N LYS A 82 18.84 0.47 -2.35
CA LYS A 82 18.28 -0.57 -3.23
C LYS A 82 16.80 -0.34 -3.53
N MET A 83 16.01 0.07 -2.53
CA MET A 83 14.60 0.39 -2.75
C MET A 83 14.44 1.62 -3.65
N ALA A 84 15.25 2.65 -3.43
CA ALA A 84 15.23 3.87 -4.25
C ALA A 84 15.62 3.60 -5.71
N GLU A 85 16.69 2.82 -5.94
CA GLU A 85 17.12 2.40 -7.27
C GLU A 85 16.03 1.62 -8.02
N ASP A 86 15.26 0.79 -7.31
CA ASP A 86 14.13 0.08 -7.93
C ASP A 86 12.96 1.00 -8.28
N CYS A 87 12.82 2.14 -7.61
CA CYS A 87 11.72 3.07 -7.79
C CYS A 87 12.01 4.19 -8.82
N VAL A 88 13.22 4.24 -9.36
CA VAL A 88 13.62 5.18 -10.43
C VAL A 88 13.91 4.48 -11.77
N LYS A 89 13.68 3.17 -11.84
CA LYS A 89 13.82 2.35 -13.06
C LYS A 89 12.59 2.43 -13.96
#